data_AF-A0A0H5NRG3-F1
#
_entry.id   AF-A0A0H5NRG3-F1
#
_cell.length_a   1.000
_cell.length_b   1.000
_cell.length_c   1.000
_cell.angle_alpha   90.00
_cell.angle_beta   90.00
_cell.angle_gamma   90.00
#
_symmetry.space_group_name_H-M   'P 1'
#
loop_
_entity.id
_entity.type
_entity.pdbx_description
1 polymer ?
#
loop_
_entity_poly.entity_id
_entity_poly.type
_entity_poly.pdbx_seq_one_letter_code
_entity_poly.pdbx_strand_id
1 'polypeptide(L)'
;MTRTSAALAVSTTLFALLIAGCGDNADDAGAPGTSSSPAASAPAGSVPDTAKAGMFVVSYRSAFPKLAEGRSDAQIAELFTGTCSDITGGKSEDAVVDGIVERTGSGGTAATTEEARAIYTTAKYMC
;
A
#
# COMPACT_ATOMS: atom_id res chain seq x y z
N MET A 1 -46.48 5.51 22.91
CA MET A 1 -46.54 4.25 23.67
C MET A 1 -45.83 3.22 22.80
N THR A 2 -44.67 2.64 23.09
CA THR A 2 -43.92 2.21 24.29
C THR A 2 -42.41 2.20 23.92
N ARG A 3 -41.49 2.89 24.62
CA ARG A 3 -40.57 2.38 25.69
C ARG A 3 -39.80 1.12 25.25
N THR A 4 -38.47 1.03 25.22
CA THR A 4 -37.45 1.10 26.32
C THR A 4 -36.03 0.95 25.69
N SER A 5 -35.02 1.77 26.05
CA SER A 5 -33.91 1.50 27.01
C SER A 5 -33.02 0.29 26.67
N ALA A 6 -31.69 0.22 26.83
CA ALA A 6 -30.54 1.09 27.12
C ALA A 6 -29.34 0.10 27.21
N ALA A 7 -28.11 0.49 26.85
CA ALA A 7 -26.87 0.03 27.52
C ALA A 7 -25.63 0.71 26.93
N LEU A 8 -25.05 1.62 27.71
CA LEU A 8 -23.65 2.04 27.61
C LEU A 8 -22.76 0.91 28.13
N ALA A 9 -21.68 0.61 27.43
CA ALA A 9 -20.51 -0.04 28.02
C ALA A 9 -19.26 0.76 27.65
N VAL A 10 -18.90 1.66 28.56
CA VAL A 10 -17.57 2.25 28.68
C VAL A 10 -16.59 1.14 29.01
N SER A 11 -15.55 0.95 28.19
CA SER A 11 -14.36 0.16 28.55
C SER A 11 -13.12 0.98 28.25
N THR A 12 -12.71 1.74 29.25
CA THR A 12 -11.41 2.40 29.37
C THR A 12 -10.35 1.36 29.74
N THR A 13 -9.60 0.84 28.77
CA THR A 13 -8.40 0.05 29.04
C THR A 13 -7.15 0.93 29.02
N LEU A 14 -6.86 1.43 30.23
CA LEU A 14 -5.57 1.71 30.84
C LEU A 14 -4.32 1.78 29.94
N PHE A 15 -3.85 3.02 29.82
CA PHE A 15 -2.50 3.43 29.49
C PHE A 15 -1.63 3.33 30.76
N ALA A 16 -0.65 2.41 30.81
CA ALA A 16 0.63 2.54 31.55
C ALA A 16 1.40 1.20 31.66
N LEU A 17 2.56 1.09 31.00
CA LEU A 17 3.77 0.36 31.42
C LEU A 17 4.90 0.85 30.50
N LEU A 18 5.64 1.87 30.92
CA LEU A 18 6.94 1.81 31.63
C LEU A 18 8.13 1.81 30.66
N ILE A 19 8.82 2.95 30.67
CA ILE A 19 10.11 3.26 30.05
C ILE A 19 11.25 2.68 30.93
N ALA A 20 12.38 2.36 30.29
CA ALA A 20 13.71 1.97 30.80
C ALA A 20 13.90 0.46 31.05
N GLY A 21 14.99 -0.20 30.62
CA GLY A 21 16.22 0.21 29.97
C GLY A 21 17.20 -0.99 29.89
N CYS A 22 18.18 -0.90 28.97
CA CYS A 22 19.56 -1.40 29.00
C CYS A 22 19.95 -2.76 29.65
N GLY A 23 20.52 -3.65 28.80
CA GLY A 23 21.70 -4.51 29.02
C GLY A 23 21.54 -5.70 29.99
N ASP A 24 22.22 -6.85 29.87
CA ASP A 24 23.22 -7.41 28.97
C ASP A 24 23.35 -8.91 29.34
N ASN A 25 23.56 -9.77 28.34
CA ASN A 25 24.11 -11.14 28.36
C ASN A 25 23.47 -12.29 29.19
N ALA A 26 23.04 -13.34 28.47
CA ALA A 26 23.61 -14.70 28.58
C ALA A 26 23.01 -15.66 27.51
N ASP A 27 23.87 -16.07 26.59
CA ASP A 27 24.02 -17.34 25.85
C ASP A 27 22.84 -18.22 25.39
N ASP A 28 22.87 -18.45 24.06
CA ASP A 28 22.60 -19.70 23.30
C ASP A 28 21.22 -20.36 23.33
N ALA A 29 20.47 -20.22 22.22
CA ALA A 29 20.10 -21.33 21.33
C ALA A 29 19.00 -20.94 20.32
N GLY A 30 19.28 -21.10 19.02
CA GLY A 30 18.25 -21.29 17.98
C GLY A 30 17.87 -20.05 17.16
N ALA A 31 18.42 -19.92 15.97
CA ALA A 31 17.97 -18.99 14.93
C ALA A 31 16.50 -19.23 14.54
N PRO A 32 15.72 -18.17 14.27
CA PRO A 32 15.63 -17.65 12.91
C PRO A 32 16.01 -16.16 12.86
N GLY A 33 16.96 -15.85 11.99
CA GLY A 33 17.47 -14.49 11.80
C GLY A 33 16.44 -13.58 11.12
N THR A 34 16.08 -12.53 11.85
CA THR A 34 15.91 -11.15 11.37
C THR A 34 14.62 -10.80 10.64
N SER A 35 13.57 -10.58 11.43
CA SER A 35 12.74 -9.38 11.24
C SER A 35 13.35 -8.25 12.07
N SER A 36 13.93 -7.25 11.39
CA SER A 36 14.11 -5.90 11.91
C SER A 36 14.44 -4.96 10.75
N SER A 37 13.46 -4.11 10.44
CA SER A 37 13.57 -2.97 9.55
C SER A 37 14.74 -2.06 9.94
N PRO A 38 15.58 -1.64 8.98
CA PRO A 38 16.16 -0.32 9.07
C PRO A 38 15.10 0.66 8.55
N ALA A 39 14.45 1.41 9.44
CA ALA A 39 14.03 2.76 9.09
C ALA A 39 15.30 3.61 9.02
N ALA A 40 16.13 3.33 8.01
CA ALA A 40 17.23 4.19 7.64
C ALA A 40 16.59 5.43 7.03
N SER A 41 16.82 6.59 7.65
CA SER A 41 16.65 7.89 7.04
C SER A 41 17.30 7.84 5.65
N ALA A 42 16.48 7.70 4.60
CA ALA A 42 16.99 7.74 3.25
C ALA A 42 17.54 9.16 3.03
N PRO A 43 18.76 9.29 2.47
CA PRO A 43 19.25 10.59 2.05
C PRO A 43 18.28 11.18 1.01
N ALA A 44 18.38 12.47 0.72
CA ALA A 44 17.67 13.13 -0.39
C ALA A 44 18.18 12.63 -1.76
N GLY A 45 18.10 11.32 -1.97
CA GLY A 45 18.42 10.56 -3.16
C GLY A 45 17.20 9.73 -3.53
N SER A 46 16.96 9.61 -4.83
CA SER A 46 15.78 9.02 -5.44
C SER A 46 15.32 7.74 -4.74
N VAL A 47 14.03 7.70 -4.36
CA VAL A 47 13.40 6.52 -3.76
C VAL A 47 13.52 5.35 -4.77
N PRO A 48 14.03 4.17 -4.36
CA PRO A 48 14.15 3.03 -5.27
C PRO A 48 12.78 2.57 -5.79
N ASP A 49 12.74 2.08 -7.03
CA ASP A 49 11.48 1.71 -7.70
C ASP A 49 10.69 0.62 -6.96
N THR A 50 11.38 -0.26 -6.25
CA THR A 50 10.75 -1.26 -5.38
C THR A 50 10.01 -0.65 -4.20
N ALA A 51 10.55 0.42 -3.61
CA ALA A 51 9.89 1.15 -2.53
C ALA A 51 8.71 1.99 -3.06
N LYS A 52 8.86 2.62 -4.23
CA LYS A 52 7.76 3.31 -4.91
C LYS A 52 6.60 2.35 -5.24
N ALA A 53 6.91 1.17 -5.77
CA ALA A 53 5.92 0.14 -6.06
C ALA A 53 5.22 -0.35 -4.78
N GLY A 54 5.95 -0.57 -3.69
CA GLY A 54 5.36 -0.91 -2.39
C GLY A 54 4.39 0.16 -1.88
N MET A 55 4.77 1.43 -1.96
CA MET A 55 3.91 2.55 -1.58
C MET A 55 2.66 2.65 -2.46
N PHE A 56 2.81 2.42 -3.77
CA PHE A 56 1.69 2.37 -4.69
C PHE A 56 0.72 1.24 -4.34
N VAL A 57 1.21 0.02 -4.02
CA VAL A 57 0.36 -1.11 -3.63
C VAL A 57 -0.50 -0.76 -2.41
N VAL A 58 0.09 -0.16 -1.38
CA VAL A 58 -0.64 0.25 -0.16
C VAL A 58 -1.71 1.30 -0.52
N SER A 59 -1.34 2.33 -1.27
CA SER A 59 -2.27 3.38 -1.71
C SER A 59 -3.40 2.81 -2.56
N TYR A 60 -3.08 1.93 -3.51
CA TYR A 60 -4.02 1.30 -4.44
C TYR A 60 -5.05 0.45 -3.68
N ARG A 61 -4.60 -0.39 -2.75
CA ARG A 61 -5.50 -1.21 -1.91
C ARG A 61 -6.43 -0.37 -1.04
N SER A 62 -5.93 0.76 -0.53
CA SER A 62 -6.72 1.67 0.28
C SER A 62 -7.75 2.46 -0.54
N ALA A 63 -7.38 2.91 -1.74
CA ALA A 63 -8.24 3.75 -2.58
C ALA A 63 -9.22 2.93 -3.44
N PHE A 64 -8.82 1.74 -3.87
CA PHE A 64 -9.56 0.91 -4.81
C PHE A 64 -9.72 -0.54 -4.28
N PRO A 65 -10.38 -0.74 -3.12
CA PRO A 65 -10.46 -2.05 -2.48
C PRO A 65 -11.13 -3.11 -3.38
N LYS A 66 -12.12 -2.73 -4.19
CA LYS A 66 -12.76 -3.62 -5.16
C LYS A 66 -11.83 -4.03 -6.31
N LEU A 67 -11.03 -3.10 -6.84
CA LEU A 67 -10.09 -3.41 -7.91
C LEU A 67 -8.88 -4.22 -7.41
N ALA A 68 -8.58 -4.15 -6.11
CA ALA A 68 -7.54 -4.94 -5.47
C ALA A 68 -8.00 -6.35 -5.05
N GLU A 69 -9.31 -6.61 -5.07
CA GLU A 69 -9.87 -7.91 -4.72
C GLU A 69 -9.34 -8.99 -5.67
N GLY A 70 -8.87 -10.10 -5.12
CA GLY A 70 -8.28 -11.20 -5.92
C GLY A 70 -6.91 -10.90 -6.54
N ARG A 71 -6.35 -9.69 -6.36
CA ARG A 71 -5.01 -9.34 -6.84
C ARG A 71 -3.95 -9.50 -5.76
N SER A 72 -2.80 -10.03 -6.14
CA SER A 72 -1.60 -10.03 -5.30
C SER A 72 -0.91 -8.66 -5.34
N ASP A 73 -0.10 -8.38 -4.32
CA ASP A 73 0.69 -7.15 -4.25
C ASP A 73 1.67 -7.05 -5.42
N ALA A 74 2.19 -8.19 -5.90
CA ALA A 74 3.03 -8.25 -7.10
C ALA A 74 2.27 -7.82 -8.36
N GLN A 75 1.03 -8.29 -8.55
CA GLN A 75 0.19 -7.88 -9.70
C GLN A 75 -0.17 -6.40 -9.65
N ILE A 76 -0.36 -5.83 -8.46
CA ILE A 76 -0.61 -4.39 -8.29
C ILE A 76 0.67 -3.59 -8.54
N ALA A 77 1.84 -4.09 -8.09
CA ALA A 77 3.13 -3.49 -8.39
C ALA A 77 3.46 -3.53 -9.89
N GLU A 78 3.13 -4.61 -10.59
CA GLU A 78 3.26 -4.70 -12.06
C GLU A 78 2.36 -3.70 -12.79
N LEU A 79 1.17 -3.44 -12.27
CA LEU A 79 0.30 -2.39 -12.80
C LEU A 79 0.97 -1.00 -12.70
N PHE A 80 1.65 -0.73 -11.59
CA PHE A 80 2.42 0.49 -11.40
C PHE A 80 3.61 0.59 -12.36
N THR A 81 4.46 -0.43 -12.41
CA THR A 81 5.66 -0.41 -13.27
C THR A 81 5.30 -0.35 -14.76
N GLY A 82 4.25 -1.05 -15.19
CA GLY A 82 3.73 -0.95 -16.55
C GLY A 82 3.20 0.45 -16.87
N THR A 83 2.48 1.07 -15.94
CA THR A 83 2.01 2.46 -16.08
C THR A 83 3.18 3.44 -16.16
N CYS A 84 4.21 3.29 -15.34
CA CYS A 84 5.39 4.13 -15.41
C CYS A 84 6.14 3.98 -16.73
N SER A 85 6.31 2.75 -17.22
CA SER A 85 6.91 2.48 -18.53
C SER A 85 6.16 3.18 -19.67
N ASP A 86 4.82 3.16 -19.62
CA ASP A 86 3.99 3.84 -20.60
C ASP A 86 4.15 5.38 -20.54
N ILE A 87 4.24 5.95 -19.34
CA ILE A 87 4.46 7.39 -19.12
C ILE A 87 5.84 7.82 -19.60
N THR A 88 6.91 7.12 -19.18
CA THR A 88 8.29 7.45 -19.57
C THR A 88 8.55 7.17 -21.04
N GLY A 89 7.81 6.24 -21.63
CA GLY A 89 7.76 5.98 -23.07
C GLY A 89 7.06 7.08 -23.88
N GLY A 90 6.47 8.10 -23.23
CA GLY A 90 5.87 9.25 -23.89
C GLY A 90 4.48 9.00 -24.47
N LYS A 91 3.77 7.97 -24.00
CA LYS A 91 2.37 7.75 -24.41
C LYS A 91 1.48 8.90 -23.92
N SER A 92 0.42 9.19 -24.68
CA SER A 92 -0.60 10.17 -24.25
C SER A 92 -1.31 9.68 -22.99
N GLU A 93 -1.76 10.61 -22.15
CA GLU A 93 -2.50 10.28 -20.93
C GLU A 93 -3.67 9.34 -21.20
N ASP A 94 -4.49 9.62 -22.22
CA ASP A 94 -5.64 8.78 -22.57
C ASP A 94 -5.21 7.35 -22.95
N ALA A 95 -4.10 7.18 -23.67
CA ALA A 95 -3.59 5.85 -24.01
C ALA A 95 -3.06 5.08 -22.78
N VAL A 96 -2.48 5.78 -21.80
CA VAL A 96 -2.06 5.16 -20.54
C VAL A 96 -3.27 4.78 -19.69
N VAL A 97 -4.29 5.65 -19.65
CA VAL A 97 -5.55 5.41 -18.93
C VAL A 97 -6.27 4.18 -19.51
N ASP A 98 -6.38 4.07 -20.84
CA ASP A 98 -6.96 2.90 -21.50
C ASP A 98 -6.16 1.63 -21.18
N GLY A 99 -4.83 1.72 -21.18
CA GLY A 99 -3.96 0.61 -20.77
C GLY A 99 -4.15 0.18 -19.31
N ILE A 100 -4.46 1.11 -18.40
CA ILE A 100 -4.79 0.79 -17.00
C ILE A 100 -6.14 0.07 -16.93
N VAL A 101 -7.16 0.52 -17.67
CA VAL A 101 -8.46 -0.16 -17.75
C VAL A 101 -8.29 -1.60 -18.25
N GLU A 102 -7.47 -1.81 -19.28
CA GLU A 102 -7.20 -3.15 -19.83
C GLU A 102 -6.48 -4.05 -18.81
N ARG A 103 -5.39 -3.57 -18.20
CA ARG A 103 -4.61 -4.32 -17.19
C ARG A 103 -5.42 -4.62 -15.92
N THR A 104 -6.34 -3.74 -15.54
CA THR A 104 -7.27 -3.98 -14.43
C THR A 104 -8.37 -4.98 -14.82
N GLY A 105 -8.82 -4.99 -16.08
CA GLY A 105 -9.80 -5.95 -16.58
C GLY A 105 -9.36 -7.42 -16.53
N SER A 106 -8.08 -7.71 -16.76
CA SER A 106 -7.55 -9.09 -16.72
C SER A 106 -7.64 -9.76 -15.33
N GLY A 107 -7.93 -9.00 -14.27
CA GLY A 107 -8.06 -9.51 -12.90
C GLY A 107 -9.50 -9.69 -12.42
N GLY A 108 -10.48 -9.68 -13.33
CA GLY A 108 -11.89 -9.96 -13.03
C GLY A 108 -12.76 -8.74 -12.76
N THR A 109 -12.18 -7.58 -12.43
CA THR A 109 -12.89 -6.29 -12.36
C THR A 109 -12.06 -5.21 -13.04
N ALA A 110 -12.57 -4.67 -14.14
CA ALA A 110 -11.95 -3.54 -14.83
C ALA A 110 -12.16 -2.25 -14.05
N ALA A 111 -11.14 -1.40 -14.02
CA ALA A 111 -11.28 -0.03 -13.56
C ALA A 111 -12.20 0.75 -14.51
N THR A 112 -13.01 1.62 -13.95
CA THR A 112 -13.64 2.68 -14.73
C THR A 112 -12.59 3.66 -15.26
N THR A 113 -12.92 4.45 -16.28
CA THR A 113 -12.03 5.50 -16.79
C THR A 113 -11.62 6.50 -15.71
N GLU A 114 -12.52 6.79 -14.77
CA GLU A 114 -12.30 7.74 -13.68
C GLU A 114 -11.31 7.16 -12.64
N GLU A 115 -11.49 5.90 -12.25
CA GLU A 115 -10.54 5.17 -11.40
C GLU A 115 -9.17 5.03 -12.09
N ALA A 116 -9.15 4.71 -13.38
CA ALA A 116 -7.92 4.59 -14.16
C ALA A 116 -7.17 5.93 -14.24
N ARG A 117 -7.88 7.06 -14.35
CA ARG A 117 -7.26 8.40 -14.31
C ARG A 117 -6.70 8.74 -12.93
N ALA A 118 -7.37 8.33 -11.85
CA ALA A 118 -6.86 8.49 -10.50
C ALA A 118 -5.59 7.64 -10.25
N ILE A 119 -5.58 6.41 -10.78
CA ILE A 119 -4.39 5.53 -10.77
C ILE A 119 -3.25 6.16 -11.56
N TYR A 120 -3.51 6.63 -12.79
CA TYR A 120 -2.52 7.33 -13.62
C TYR A 120 -1.90 8.51 -12.87
N THR A 121 -2.75 9.36 -12.26
CA THR A 121 -2.30 10.56 -11.55
C THR A 121 -1.39 10.19 -10.39
N THR A 122 -1.76 9.18 -9.60
CA THR A 122 -0.95 8.70 -8.48
C THR A 122 0.38 8.15 -8.97
N ALA A 123 0.37 7.30 -10.01
CA ALA A 123 1.57 6.71 -10.57
C ALA A 123 2.53 7.79 -11.12
N LYS A 124 1.99 8.76 -11.87
CA LYS A 124 2.76 9.85 -12.50
C LYS A 124 3.65 10.62 -11.53
N TYR A 125 3.20 10.86 -10.29
CA TYR A 125 4.02 11.54 -9.28
C TYR A 125 5.19 10.69 -8.76
N MET A 126 5.16 9.38 -9.01
CA MET A 126 6.11 8.41 -8.48
C MET A 126 7.07 7.84 -9.54
N CYS A 127 6.79 7.97 -10.84
CA CYS A 127 7.53 7.30 -11.92
C CYS A 127 8.97 7.80 -12.16
#